data_AF-A0A2G6G6J7-F1
#
_entry.id   AF-A0A2G6G6J7-F1
#
_cell.length_a   1.000
_cell.length_b   1.000
_cell.length_c   1.000
_cell.angle_alpha   90.00
_cell.angle_beta   90.00
_cell.angle_gamma   90.00
#
_symmetry.space_group_name_H-M   'P 1'
#
loop_
_entity.id
_entity.type
_entity.pdbx_description
1 polymer ?
#
loop_
_entity_poly.entity_id
_entity_poly.type
_entity_poly.pdbx_seq_one_letter_code
_entity_poly.pdbx_strand_id
1 'polypeptide(L)'
;MDEEGYAVSLDSDGDILWKLDGYMAFMFISDNQNALQFFVHFQSDSANLEKVNAWNRSKRYSRSYLDEEGNPVLELDLDLEGGITHARLLDFLKTCKVSFNVWLDEAL
;
A
#
# COMPACT_ATOMS: atom_id res chain seq x y z
N MET A 1 -0.73 18.64 18.04
CA MET A 1 -1.31 17.81 16.96
C MET A 1 -0.65 16.48 17.18
N ASP A 2 -1.34 15.58 17.88
CA ASP A 2 -0.74 14.33 18.34
C ASP A 2 -0.37 13.51 17.11
N GLU A 3 0.93 13.26 16.94
CA GLU A 3 1.45 12.38 15.90
C GLU A 3 0.82 11.01 16.13
N GLU A 4 -0.04 10.54 15.22
CA GLU A 4 -0.72 9.24 15.27
C GLU A 4 0.26 8.04 15.09
N GLY A 5 1.46 8.09 15.68
CA GLY A 5 2.43 7.00 15.68
C GLY A 5 3.01 6.65 14.29
N TYR A 6 2.75 7.45 13.26
CA TYR A 6 3.29 7.24 11.93
C TYR A 6 4.69 7.83 11.84
N ALA A 7 5.68 6.98 11.53
CA ALA A 7 7.01 7.44 11.16
C ALA A 7 7.09 7.51 9.64
N VAL A 8 7.34 8.71 9.13
CA VAL A 8 7.48 8.99 7.69
C VAL A 8 8.90 9.49 7.42
N SER A 9 9.53 8.96 6.38
CA SER A 9 10.81 9.46 5.86
C SER A 9 10.73 9.61 4.35
N LEU A 10 11.67 10.37 3.78
CA LEU A 10 11.88 10.44 2.33
C LEU A 10 13.13 9.64 1.98
N ASP A 11 13.12 8.95 0.85
CA ASP A 11 14.35 8.37 0.29
C ASP A 11 15.10 9.36 -0.63
N SER A 12 16.11 8.85 -1.34
CA SER A 12 17.02 9.64 -2.17
C SER A 12 16.37 10.27 -3.40
N ASP A 13 15.32 9.63 -3.90
CA ASP A 13 14.54 9.93 -5.09
C ASP A 13 13.26 10.71 -4.77
N GLY A 14 12.92 10.80 -3.48
CA GLY A 14 11.84 11.64 -2.98
C GLY A 14 10.55 10.87 -2.73
N ASP A 15 10.59 9.55 -2.77
CA ASP A 15 9.47 8.71 -2.41
C ASP A 15 9.24 8.73 -0.91
N ILE A 16 7.96 8.61 -0.55
CA ILE A 16 7.53 8.68 0.84
C ILE A 16 7.58 7.27 1.41
N LEU A 17 8.46 7.06 2.36
CA LEU A 17 8.56 5.83 3.14
C LEU A 17 7.68 5.95 4.38
N TRP A 18 6.70 5.07 4.49
CA TRP A 18 5.75 5.04 5.59
C TRP A 18 5.94 3.78 6.43
N LYS A 19 6.34 3.95 7.69
CA LYS A 19 6.46 2.85 8.64
C LYS A 19 5.10 2.53 9.26
N LEU A 20 4.66 1.29 9.07
CA LEU A 20 3.40 0.73 9.57
C LEU A 20 3.70 -0.51 10.41
N ASP A 21 3.48 -0.44 11.72
CA ASP A 21 3.60 -1.59 12.65
C ASP A 21 4.90 -2.40 12.51
N GLY A 22 6.01 -1.70 12.25
CA GLY A 22 7.34 -2.31 12.11
C GLY A 22 7.73 -2.64 10.66
N TYR A 23 6.79 -2.57 9.73
CA TYR A 23 6.98 -2.79 8.31
C TYR A 23 7.14 -1.47 7.55
N MET A 24 7.76 -1.55 6.38
CA MET A 24 7.94 -0.40 5.49
C MET A 24 6.98 -0.51 4.31
N ALA A 25 6.20 0.55 4.10
CA ALA A 25 5.42 0.77 2.91
C ALA A 25 5.99 1.95 2.12
N PHE A 26 5.87 1.89 0.80
CA PHE A 26 6.23 2.96 -0.10
C PHE A 26 4.97 3.69 -0.53
N MET A 27 5.06 5.00 -0.64
CA MET A 27 4.04 5.86 -1.22
C MET A 27 4.67 6.62 -2.37
N PHE A 28 4.38 6.16 -3.58
CA PHE A 28 4.86 6.77 -4.81
C PHE A 28 3.90 7.87 -5.25
N ILE A 29 4.47 8.94 -5.79
CA ILE A 29 3.74 10.01 -6.47
C ILE A 29 4.11 9.91 -7.94
N SER A 30 3.12 9.85 -8.83
CA SER A 30 3.42 9.82 -10.26
C SER A 30 4.18 11.07 -10.71
N ASP A 31 4.99 10.96 -11.77
CA ASP A 31 5.78 12.09 -12.31
C ASP A 31 4.92 13.34 -12.58
N ASN A 32 3.68 13.13 -13.05
CA ASN A 32 2.72 14.20 -13.34
C ASN A 32 1.94 14.67 -12.10
N GLN A 33 2.24 14.12 -10.92
CA GLN A 33 1.61 14.42 -9.63
C GLN A 33 0.08 14.30 -9.66
N ASN A 34 -0.42 13.34 -10.45
CA ASN A 34 -1.84 13.10 -10.65
C ASN A 34 -2.30 11.74 -10.10
N ALA A 35 -1.40 10.95 -9.53
CA ALA A 35 -1.74 9.69 -8.90
C ALA A 35 -0.83 9.42 -7.70
N LEU A 36 -1.36 8.70 -6.72
CA LEU A 36 -0.62 8.12 -5.61
C LEU A 36 -0.70 6.59 -5.69
N GLN A 37 0.38 5.93 -5.32
CA GLN A 37 0.39 4.48 -5.14
C GLN A 37 0.96 4.13 -3.78
N PHE A 38 0.18 3.37 -3.00
CA PHE A 38 0.68 2.67 -1.82
C PHE A 38 1.16 1.29 -2.24
N PHE A 39 2.39 0.96 -1.88
CA PHE A 39 3.07 -0.27 -2.29
C PHE A 39 3.76 -0.93 -1.09
N VAL A 40 3.58 -2.23 -0.93
CA VAL A 40 4.29 -3.04 0.05
C VAL A 40 4.74 -4.33 -0.60
N HIS A 41 6.01 -4.69 -0.38
CA HIS A 41 6.58 -5.97 -0.79
C HIS A 41 7.15 -6.71 0.43
N PHE A 42 7.06 -8.03 0.40
CA PHE A 42 7.63 -8.88 1.46
C PHE A 42 8.46 -9.99 0.86
N GLN A 43 9.65 -10.20 1.41
CA GLN A 43 10.38 -11.42 1.10
C GLN A 43 9.72 -12.62 1.78
N SER A 44 9.31 -13.63 1.02
CA SER A 44 8.64 -14.81 1.56
C SER A 44 8.92 -16.06 0.73
N ASP A 45 9.48 -17.08 1.38
CA ASP A 45 9.71 -18.39 0.76
C ASP A 45 8.43 -19.25 0.71
N SER A 46 7.34 -18.80 1.32
CA SER A 46 6.09 -19.55 1.48
C SER A 46 4.86 -18.83 0.90
N ALA A 47 5.10 -17.85 0.03
CA ALA A 47 4.02 -17.12 -0.64
C ALA A 47 3.14 -18.06 -1.47
N ASN A 48 1.84 -17.75 -1.54
CA ASN A 48 0.86 -18.68 -2.09
C ASN A 48 -0.11 -17.97 -3.06
N LEU A 49 -0.20 -18.46 -4.29
CA LEU A 49 -1.07 -17.90 -5.33
C LEU A 49 -2.56 -18.06 -5.00
N GLU A 50 -2.96 -19.13 -4.31
CA GLU A 50 -4.36 -19.31 -3.89
C GLU A 50 -4.80 -18.23 -2.90
N LYS A 51 -3.96 -17.86 -1.92
CA LYS A 51 -4.20 -16.76 -0.96
C LYS A 51 -4.32 -15.42 -1.69
N VAL A 52 -3.36 -15.11 -2.54
CA VAL A 52 -3.33 -13.89 -3.35
C VAL A 52 -4.57 -13.78 -4.27
N ASN A 53 -4.97 -14.88 -4.90
CA ASN A 53 -6.17 -14.91 -5.73
C ASN A 53 -7.46 -14.83 -4.89
N ALA A 54 -7.47 -15.40 -3.68
CA ALA A 54 -8.59 -15.23 -2.75
C ALA A 54 -8.72 -13.76 -2.29
N TRP A 55 -7.61 -13.08 -2.04
CA TRP A 55 -7.58 -11.64 -1.74
C TRP A 55 -8.28 -10.83 -2.82
N ASN A 56 -7.82 -10.94 -4.07
CA ASN A 56 -8.36 -10.17 -5.20
C ASN A 56 -9.84 -10.46 -5.49
N ARG A 57 -10.34 -11.66 -5.12
CA ARG A 57 -11.77 -12.01 -5.26
C ARG A 57 -12.64 -11.45 -4.14
N SER A 58 -12.09 -11.28 -2.94
CA SER A 58 -12.87 -11.01 -1.73
C SER A 58 -12.73 -9.58 -1.20
N LYS A 59 -11.65 -8.88 -1.53
CA LYS A 59 -11.37 -7.52 -1.08
C LYS A 59 -11.57 -6.52 -2.22
N ARG A 60 -11.73 -5.24 -1.85
CA ARG A 60 -11.89 -4.12 -2.79
C ARG A 60 -10.76 -3.11 -2.60
N TYR A 61 -10.56 -2.27 -3.61
CA TYR A 61 -9.60 -1.16 -3.67
C TYR A 61 -8.14 -1.57 -3.80
N SER A 62 -7.71 -2.60 -3.08
CA SER A 62 -6.36 -3.15 -3.17
C SER A 62 -6.28 -4.34 -4.12
N ARG A 63 -5.11 -4.51 -4.72
CA ARG A 63 -4.73 -5.76 -5.39
C ARG A 63 -3.50 -6.37 -4.72
N SER A 64 -3.39 -7.69 -4.82
CA SER A 64 -2.20 -8.41 -4.39
C SER A 64 -1.76 -9.36 -5.51
N TYR A 65 -0.46 -9.60 -5.62
CA TYR A 65 0.13 -10.54 -6.57
C TYR A 65 1.47 -11.05 -6.03
N LEU A 66 2.03 -12.07 -6.67
CA LEU A 66 3.43 -12.44 -6.48
C LEU A 66 4.25 -11.75 -7.57
N ASP A 67 5.38 -11.16 -7.18
CA ASP A 67 6.33 -10.59 -8.14
C ASP A 67 7.10 -11.68 -8.90
N GLU A 68 8.06 -11.27 -9.73
CA GLU A 68 8.86 -12.18 -10.57
C GLU A 68 9.71 -13.16 -9.75
N GLU A 69 10.00 -12.85 -8.49
CA GLU A 69 10.77 -13.67 -7.55
C GLU A 69 9.86 -14.53 -6.66
N GLY A 70 8.53 -14.41 -6.80
CA GLY A 70 7.55 -15.13 -6.00
C GLY A 70 7.21 -14.44 -4.68
N ASN A 71 7.67 -13.22 -4.46
CA ASN A 71 7.42 -12.45 -3.25
C ASN A 71 6.04 -11.77 -3.30
N PRO A 72 5.25 -11.81 -2.21
CA PRO A 72 3.93 -11.23 -2.20
C PRO A 72 3.97 -9.71 -2.09
N VAL A 73 3.13 -9.08 -2.91
CA VAL A 73 2.98 -7.62 -3.03
C VAL A 73 1.54 -7.22 -2.72
N LEU A 74 1.36 -6.06 -2.09
CA LEU A 74 0.08 -5.37 -1.91
C LEU A 74 0.16 -3.96 -2.49
N GLU A 75 -0.82 -3.60 -3.32
CA GLU A 75 -0.90 -2.29 -3.97
C GLU A 75 -2.29 -1.65 -3.88
N LEU A 76 -2.30 -0.32 -3.70
CA LEU A 76 -3.49 0.52 -3.81
C LEU A 76 -3.15 1.80 -4.57
N ASP A 77 -4.01 2.19 -5.52
CA ASP A 77 -3.84 3.42 -6.30
C ASP A 77 -4.94 4.45 -5.95
N LEU A 78 -4.58 5.73 -6.01
CA LEU A 78 -5.52 6.85 -5.98
C LEU A 78 -5.27 7.77 -7.15
N ASP A 79 -6.23 7.82 -8.07
CA ASP A 79 -6.29 8.86 -9.11
C ASP A 79 -6.67 10.21 -8.49
N LEU A 80 -5.90 11.24 -8.83
CA LEU A 80 -6.11 12.62 -8.39
C LEU A 80 -6.72 13.48 -9.51
N GLU A 81 -6.88 12.94 -10.72
CA GLU A 81 -7.42 13.66 -11.86
C GLU A 81 -8.89 14.08 -11.63
N GLY A 82 -9.26 15.24 -12.20
CA GLY A 82 -10.56 15.86 -11.92
C GLY A 82 -10.66 16.55 -10.55
N GLY A 83 -9.61 16.46 -9.73
CA GLY A 83 -9.51 17.11 -8.43
C GLY A 83 -10.12 16.27 -7.30
N ILE A 84 -9.39 16.18 -6.20
CA ILE A 84 -9.84 15.49 -4.99
C ILE A 84 -9.91 16.45 -3.80
N THR A 85 -10.69 16.08 -2.79
CA THR A 85 -10.70 16.80 -1.51
C THR A 85 -9.59 16.29 -0.61
N HIS A 86 -9.15 17.13 0.33
CA HIS A 86 -8.25 16.72 1.40
C HIS A 86 -8.82 15.54 2.22
N ALA A 87 -10.14 15.51 2.44
CA ALA A 87 -10.81 14.41 3.12
C ALA A 87 -10.67 13.08 2.35
N ARG A 88 -10.77 13.12 1.01
CA ARG A 88 -10.58 11.92 0.17
C ARG A 88 -9.16 11.36 0.29
N LEU A 89 -8.16 12.24 0.34
CA LEU A 89 -6.77 11.85 0.55
C LEU A 89 -6.57 11.18 1.91
N LEU A 90 -7.07 11.79 2.99
CA LEU A 90 -7.00 11.18 4.33
C LEU A 90 -7.69 9.81 4.39
N ASP A 91 -8.85 9.66 3.74
CA ASP A 91 -9.55 8.39 3.72
C ASP A 91 -8.83 7.32 2.88
N PHE A 92 -8.11 7.72 1.83
CA PHE A 92 -7.22 6.81 1.11
C PHE A 92 -6.10 6.29 2.00
N LEU A 93 -5.43 7.15 2.77
CA LEU A 93 -4.37 6.73 3.71
C LEU A 93 -4.91 5.75 4.78
N LYS A 94 -6.12 6.01 5.31
CA LYS A 94 -6.79 5.07 6.23
C LYS A 94 -7.10 3.73 5.55
N THR A 95 -7.54 3.78 4.29
CA THR A 95 -7.82 2.56 3.50
C THR A 95 -6.55 1.74 3.31
N CYS A 96 -5.41 2.39 3.03
CA CYS A 96 -4.11 1.73 2.92
C CYS A 96 -3.76 1.00 4.21
N LYS A 97 -3.85 1.67 5.37
CA LYS A 97 -3.59 1.05 6.68
C LYS A 97 -4.51 -0.13 6.97
N VAL A 98 -5.82 0.01 6.74
CA VAL A 98 -6.78 -1.08 6.96
C VAL A 98 -6.49 -2.26 6.02
N SER A 99 -6.24 -1.99 4.75
CA SER A 99 -5.92 -3.02 3.76
C SER A 99 -4.64 -3.75 4.12
N PHE A 100 -3.59 -3.02 4.53
CA PHE A 100 -2.31 -3.57 4.95
C PHE A 100 -2.47 -4.52 6.14
N ASN A 101 -3.15 -4.09 7.20
CA ASN A 101 -3.33 -4.91 8.40
C ASN A 101 -4.10 -6.20 8.10
N VAL A 102 -5.17 -6.12 7.32
CA VAL A 102 -5.95 -7.32 6.94
C VAL A 102 -5.15 -8.23 6.01
N TRP A 103 -4.30 -7.66 5.15
CA TRP A 103 -3.45 -8.42 4.23
C TRP A 103 -2.35 -9.20 4.95
N LEU A 104 -1.73 -8.60 5.98
CA LEU A 104 -0.77 -9.30 6.85
C LEU A 104 -1.38 -10.55 7.49
N ASP A 105 -2.65 -10.48 7.90
CA ASP A 105 -3.33 -11.59 8.58
C ASP A 105 -3.80 -12.69 7.62
N GLU A 106 -4.26 -12.32 6.42
CA GLU A 106 -4.96 -13.24 5.52
C GLU A 106 -4.13 -13.72 4.31
N ALA A 107 -3.18 -12.91 3.83
CA ALA A 107 -2.53 -13.12 2.54
C ALA A 107 -1.02 -13.34 2.61
N LEU A 108 -0.33 -12.75 3.60
CA LEU A 108 1.07 -13.08 3.92
C LEU A 108 1.17 -14.48 4.55
#